data_AF-A0A526YFG8-F1
#
_entry.id   AF-A0A526YFG8-F1
#
_cell.length_a   1.000
_cell.length_b   1.000
_cell.length_c   1.000
_cell.angle_alpha   90.00
_cell.angle_beta   90.00
_cell.angle_gamma   90.00
#
_symmetry.space_group_name_H-M   'P 1'
#
loop_
_entity.id
_entity.type
_entity.pdbx_description
1 polymer ?
#
loop_
_entity_poly.entity_id
_entity_poly.type
_entity_poly.pdbx_seq_one_letter_code
_entity_poly.pdbx_strand_id
1 'polypeptide(L)'
;VELDLEMAIDRLYANPQVRQDIGRVALARGPLIYCVEETDNAGQLHRIALPPTAEIEAHQQPNLLGGVVTLSAVARKEVFESWDNGLYRPEPPAV
;
A
#
# COMPACT_ATOMS: atom_id res chain seq x y z
N VAL A 1 -31.59 -12.67 15.07
CA VAL A 1 -30.71 -13.22 14.02
C VAL A 1 -29.35 -12.59 14.23
N GLU A 2 -28.29 -13.40 14.23
CA GLU A 2 -26.90 -12.97 14.40
C GLU A 2 -26.14 -13.34 13.12
N LEU A 3 -25.25 -12.45 12.67
CA LEU A 3 -24.42 -12.65 11.48
C LEU A 3 -22.97 -12.46 11.89
N ASP A 4 -22.16 -13.48 11.64
CA ASP A 4 -20.71 -13.39 11.75
C ASP A 4 -20.15 -13.26 10.32
N LEU A 5 -19.50 -12.11 10.05
CA LEU A 5 -18.95 -11.78 8.75
C LEU A 5 -17.45 -11.56 8.90
N GLU A 6 -16.69 -12.31 8.13
CA GLU A 6 -15.24 -12.24 8.17
C GLU A 6 -14.72 -10.87 7.70
N MET A 7 -13.83 -10.28 8.50
CA MET A 7 -13.14 -9.02 8.19
C MET A 7 -11.69 -9.31 7.79
N ALA A 8 -11.50 -10.19 6.80
CA ALA A 8 -10.22 -10.58 6.25
C ALA A 8 -9.52 -9.39 5.59
N ILE A 9 -8.19 -9.42 5.55
CA ILE A 9 -7.38 -8.48 4.77
C ILE A 9 -7.17 -9.07 3.38
N ASP A 10 -7.62 -8.35 2.36
CA ASP A 10 -7.54 -8.80 0.97
C ASP A 10 -6.60 -7.94 0.14
N ARG A 11 -5.90 -8.61 -0.78
CA ARG A 11 -5.16 -7.98 -1.88
C ARG A 11 -6.06 -7.97 -3.11
N LEU A 12 -6.49 -6.78 -3.52
CA LEU A 12 -7.33 -6.61 -4.70
C LEU A 12 -6.47 -6.18 -5.89
N TYR A 13 -6.62 -6.91 -6.99
CA TYR A 13 -5.97 -6.63 -8.26
C TYR A 13 -7.05 -6.31 -9.30
N ALA A 14 -6.84 -5.24 -10.05
CA ALA A 14 -7.79 -4.83 -11.06
C ALA A 14 -7.79 -5.80 -12.26
N ASN A 15 -8.89 -5.81 -13.02
CA ASN A 15 -8.92 -6.46 -14.32
C ASN A 15 -7.77 -5.89 -15.19
N PRO A 16 -7.00 -6.71 -15.94
CA PRO A 16 -5.89 -6.24 -16.78
C PRO A 16 -6.24 -5.17 -17.81
N GLN A 17 -7.53 -5.00 -18.15
CA GLN A 17 -7.99 -3.90 -19.02
C GLN A 17 -7.95 -2.52 -18.33
N VAL A 18 -7.87 -2.47 -17.01
CA VAL A 18 -7.64 -1.24 -16.22
C VAL A 18 -6.15 -0.92 -16.23
N ARG A 19 -5.72 -0.25 -17.30
CA ARG A 19 -4.29 0.01 -17.57
C ARG A 19 -3.57 0.72 -16.44
N GLN A 20 -4.26 1.60 -15.74
CA GLN A 20 -3.71 2.39 -14.64
C GLN A 20 -3.30 1.51 -13.47
N ASP A 21 -3.92 0.35 -13.27
CA ASP A 21 -3.70 -0.49 -12.09
C ASP A 21 -2.86 -1.73 -12.36
N ILE A 22 -2.29 -1.83 -13.57
CA ILE A 22 -1.33 -2.89 -13.90
C ILE A 22 -0.13 -2.82 -12.94
N GLY A 23 0.18 -3.93 -12.29
CA GLY A 23 1.28 -4.03 -11.32
C GLY A 23 1.01 -3.36 -9.97
N ARG A 24 -0.23 -2.87 -9.73
CA ARG A 24 -0.65 -2.25 -8.48
C ARG A 24 -1.57 -3.17 -7.68
N VAL A 25 -1.66 -2.92 -6.39
CA VAL A 25 -2.53 -3.65 -5.47
C VAL A 25 -3.26 -2.66 -4.57
N ALA A 26 -4.55 -2.87 -4.36
CA ALA A 26 -5.31 -2.20 -3.31
C ALA A 26 -5.46 -3.15 -2.12
N LEU A 27 -5.42 -2.60 -0.91
CA LEU A 27 -5.71 -3.35 0.31
C LEU A 27 -7.15 -3.09 0.74
N ALA A 28 -7.85 -4.16 1.08
CA ALA A 28 -9.18 -4.10 1.67
C ALA A 28 -9.22 -4.83 3.00
N ARG A 29 -10.14 -4.43 3.88
CA ARG A 29 -10.52 -5.22 5.05
C ARG A 29 -12.03 -5.24 5.19
N GLY A 30 -12.65 -6.38 4.88
CA GLY A 30 -14.10 -6.44 4.70
C GLY A 30 -14.56 -5.44 3.62
N PRO A 31 -15.54 -4.56 3.89
CA PRO A 31 -16.05 -3.62 2.89
C PRO A 31 -15.19 -2.35 2.70
N LEU A 32 -14.11 -2.18 3.48
CA LEU A 32 -13.32 -0.94 3.48
C LEU A 32 -12.08 -1.06 2.60
N ILE A 33 -11.88 -0.09 1.70
CA ILE A 33 -10.65 0.08 0.92
C ILE A 33 -9.71 1.03 1.67
N TYR A 34 -8.44 0.65 1.76
CA TYR A 34 -7.41 1.38 2.47
C TYR A 34 -6.57 2.24 1.52
N CYS A 35 -6.00 3.32 2.06
CA CYS A 35 -5.04 4.18 1.39
C CYS A 35 -3.73 4.28 2.19
N VAL A 36 -2.70 4.78 1.52
CA VAL A 36 -1.42 5.15 2.12
C VAL A 36 -1.33 6.68 2.06
N GLU A 37 -1.04 7.34 3.17
CA GLU A 37 -0.91 8.80 3.26
C GLU A 37 0.51 9.20 3.69
N GLU A 38 0.97 10.38 3.24
CA GLU A 38 2.32 10.87 3.48
C GLU A 38 2.61 11.12 4.98
N THR A 39 1.61 11.56 5.74
CA THR A 39 1.71 11.76 7.19
C THR A 39 2.16 10.51 7.92
N ASP A 40 1.72 9.33 7.45
CA ASP A 40 2.06 8.05 8.07
C ASP A 40 3.27 7.39 7.38
N ASN A 41 3.52 7.74 6.12
CA ASN A 41 4.51 7.10 5.25
C ASN A 41 5.32 8.18 4.52
N ALA A 42 6.36 8.70 5.17
CA ALA A 42 7.09 9.88 4.72
C ALA A 42 7.46 9.86 3.21
N GLY A 43 7.08 10.93 2.50
CA GLY A 43 7.50 11.28 1.15
C GLY A 43 6.81 10.51 0.01
N GLN A 44 7.44 10.58 -1.17
CA GLN A 44 7.00 10.08 -2.49
C GLN A 44 6.35 8.68 -2.51
N LEU A 45 5.04 8.61 -2.21
CA LEU A 45 4.28 7.35 -2.04
C LEU A 45 4.29 6.44 -3.28
N HIS A 46 4.39 7.03 -4.48
CA HIS A 46 4.46 6.29 -5.74
C HIS A 46 5.68 5.38 -5.87
N ARG A 47 6.63 5.45 -4.93
CA ARG A 47 7.87 4.67 -4.89
C ARG A 47 7.85 3.57 -3.84
N ILE A 48 6.75 3.48 -3.09
CA ILE A 48 6.53 2.39 -2.14
C ILE A 48 5.99 1.20 -2.92
N ALA A 49 6.67 0.07 -2.77
CA ALA A 49 6.26 -1.21 -3.33
C ALA A 49 6.02 -2.20 -2.20
N LEU A 50 4.84 -2.80 -2.15
CA LEU A 50 4.49 -3.83 -1.19
C LEU A 50 4.82 -5.22 -1.79
N PRO A 51 5.75 -5.99 -1.19
CA PRO A 51 6.03 -7.34 -1.65
C PRO A 51 4.76 -8.20 -1.63
N PRO A 52 4.52 -9.08 -2.63
CA PRO A 52 3.34 -9.95 -2.64
C PRO A 52 3.24 -10.85 -1.41
N THR A 53 4.39 -11.22 -0.84
CA THR A 53 4.52 -12.08 0.35
C THR A 53 4.61 -11.29 1.65
N ALA A 54 4.49 -9.96 1.62
CA ALA A 54 4.53 -9.18 2.86
C ALA A 54 3.31 -9.53 3.71
N GLU A 55 3.58 -9.85 4.98
CA GLU A 55 2.54 -10.01 5.99
C GLU A 55 1.92 -8.64 6.31
N ILE A 56 0.59 -8.61 6.47
CA ILE A 56 -0.17 -7.41 6.79
C ILE A 56 -0.89 -7.65 8.11
N GLU A 57 -0.71 -6.72 9.04
CA GLU A 57 -1.35 -6.76 10.34
C GLU A 57 -2.40 -5.65 10.46
N ALA A 58 -3.49 -5.95 11.17
CA ALA A 58 -4.55 -4.99 11.47
C ALA A 58 -4.47 -4.53 12.93
N HIS A 59 -4.50 -3.21 13.15
CA HIS A 59 -4.36 -2.60 14.47
C HIS A 59 -5.52 -1.67 14.79
N GLN A 60 -6.15 -1.83 15.94
CA GLN A 60 -7.19 -0.90 16.41
C GLN A 60 -6.56 0.41 16.89
N GLN A 61 -7.08 1.54 16.43
CA GLN A 61 -6.62 2.89 16.77
C GLN A 61 -7.83 3.74 17.23
N PRO A 62 -8.25 3.62 18.51
CA PRO A 62 -9.48 4.23 19.01
C PRO A 62 -9.46 5.77 19.01
N ASN A 63 -8.27 6.37 19.02
CA ASN A 63 -8.08 7.82 19.09
C ASN A 63 -7.73 8.46 17.74
N LEU A 64 -7.59 7.66 16.68
CA LEU A 64 -7.28 8.14 15.33
C LEU A 64 -8.58 8.18 14.52
N LEU A 65 -8.86 9.33 13.89
CA LEU A 65 -10.00 9.51 12.97
C LEU A 65 -11.35 9.02 13.54
N GLY A 66 -11.58 9.16 14.85
CA GLY A 66 -12.81 8.72 15.52
C GLY A 66 -12.90 7.23 15.82
N GLY A 67 -11.80 6.48 15.69
CA GLY A 67 -11.73 5.05 15.97
C GLY A 67 -11.69 4.23 14.69
N VAL A 68 -10.49 3.87 14.24
CA VAL A 68 -10.28 3.12 12.99
C VAL A 68 -9.40 1.90 13.21
N VAL A 69 -9.43 0.96 12.26
CA VAL A 69 -8.42 -0.10 12.16
C VAL A 69 -7.40 0.34 11.13
N THR A 70 -6.11 0.40 11.46
CA THR A 70 -5.02 0.63 10.49
C THR A 70 -4.42 -0.69 10.02
N LEU A 71 -3.76 -0.67 8.85
CA LEU A 71 -3.00 -1.81 8.34
C LEU A 71 -1.51 -1.46 8.31
N SER A 72 -0.65 -2.38 8.76
CA SER A 72 0.81 -2.21 8.72
C SER A 72 1.48 -3.39 8.02
N ALA A 73 2.51 -3.10 7.22
CA ALA A 73 3.34 -4.11 6.57
C ALA A 73 4.74 -3.56 6.29
N VAL A 74 5.72 -4.45 6.19
CA VAL A 74 7.06 -4.08 5.70
C VAL A 74 7.02 -3.97 4.18
N ALA A 75 7.26 -2.75 3.70
CA ALA A 75 7.34 -2.43 2.27
C ALA A 75 8.77 -2.09 1.85
N ARG A 76 8.98 -1.93 0.54
CA ARG A 76 10.23 -1.42 -0.05
C ARG A 76 9.99 -0.01 -0.60
N LYS A 77 11.03 0.82 -0.64
CA LYS A 77 10.95 2.17 -1.17
C LYS A 77 12.20 2.46 -1.98
N GLU A 78 12.02 2.79 -3.25
CA GLU A 78 13.15 3.14 -4.11
C GLU A 78 13.98 4.30 -3.51
N VAL A 79 15.28 4.36 -3.83
CA VAL A 79 16.21 5.42 -3.38
C VAL A 79 16.38 6.48 -4.48
N PHE A 80 16.21 7.77 -4.14
CA PHE A 80 16.20 8.88 -5.11
C PHE A 80 17.54 9.59 -5.22
N GLU A 81 18.40 9.45 -4.21
CA GLU A 81 19.60 10.27 -3.96
C GLU A 81 20.73 10.10 -5.00
N SER A 82 20.43 9.62 -6.21
CA SER A 82 21.40 9.39 -7.29
C SER A 82 20.90 9.85 -8.68
N TRP A 83 19.89 10.72 -8.74
CA TRP A 83 19.29 11.23 -9.99
C TRP A 83 19.66 12.69 -10.29
N ASP A 84 20.93 13.07 -10.06
CA ASP A 84 21.37 14.48 -10.15
C ASP A 84 21.61 14.98 -11.59
N ASN A 85 21.83 14.08 -12.56
CA ASN A 85 22.32 14.43 -13.91
C ASN A 85 21.52 13.80 -15.08
N GLY A 86 20.20 13.62 -14.94
CA GLY A 86 19.38 13.21 -16.08
C GLY A 86 18.00 12.66 -15.71
N LEU A 87 17.11 12.59 -16.69
CA LEU A 87 15.76 12.01 -16.54
C LEU A 87 15.73 10.50 -16.85
N TYR A 88 16.76 9.99 -17.56
CA TYR A 88 16.86 8.60 -17.99
C TYR A 88 18.30 8.08 -17.80
N ARG A 89 18.46 6.80 -17.42
CA ARG A 89 19.75 6.10 -17.32
C ARG A 89 19.57 4.60 -17.64
N PRO A 90 20.62 3.88 -18.06
CA PRO A 90 20.51 2.45 -18.37
C PRO A 90 20.40 1.55 -17.13
N GLU A 91 20.84 2.01 -15.95
CA GLU A 91 20.75 1.26 -14.70
C GLU A 91 19.40 1.44 -13.97
N PRO A 92 18.81 0.38 -13.41
CA PRO A 92 17.59 0.51 -12.63
C PRO A 92 17.77 1.37 -11.36
N PRO A 93 16.69 1.93 -10.80
CA PRO A 93 16.70 2.52 -9.46
C PRO A 93 17.13 1.50 -8.40
N ALA A 94 17.82 1.95 -7.36
CA ALA A 94 18.04 1.14 -6.16
C ALA A 94 16.72 1.07 -5.35
N VAL A 95 16.48 -0.06 -4.68
CA VAL A 95 15.23 -0.39 -3.95
C VAL A 95 15.50 -0.63 -2.47
#